data_AF-A0A7S0RZM4-F1
#
_entry.id   AF-A0A7S0RZM4-F1
#
_cell.length_a   1.000
_cell.length_b   1.000
_cell.length_c   1.000
_cell.angle_alpha   90.00
_cell.angle_beta   90.00
_cell.angle_gamma   90.00
#
_symmetry.space_group_name_H-M   'P 1'
#
loop_
_entity.id
_entity.type
_entity.pdbx_description
1 polymer ?
#
loop_
_entity_poly.entity_id
_entity_poly.type
_entity_poly.pdbx_seq_one_letter_code
_entity_poly.pdbx_strand_id
1 'polypeptide(L)'
;MEHKRSSGGDGGPPRKRQAQDDDGFMEPDIDDFLEDEDFQQPPDESVEVELGEAGRNWERPPVEPFDPKTTSIVFQQLEVDYYVCNPKEGMDLNRDLKQVAVVRMYGVNSAGNSVCAFVHGFQPYFYIEKPRTFSSEDIDSLKATLNDRLKDKAKGMGPAVVAIEVENKASIWNYQGGVTKDFLKIVTGLPNLVAPAKSLLEGGLLLPTGVQVPGGTTTYES
;
A
#
# COMPACT_ATOMS: atom_id res chain seq x y z
N MET A 1 7.54 61.78 57.30
CA MET A 1 8.52 62.06 56.21
C MET A 1 9.55 60.94 56.32
N GLU A 2 9.83 60.09 55.34
CA GLU A 2 9.47 60.04 53.93
C GLU A 2 9.72 58.59 53.46
N HIS A 3 9.09 58.22 52.33
CA HIS A 3 9.06 56.89 51.72
C HIS A 3 10.47 56.43 51.22
N LYS A 4 10.78 55.18 50.79
CA LYS A 4 10.08 54.32 49.81
C LYS A 4 10.96 53.09 49.46
N ARG A 5 10.33 51.91 49.26
CA ARG A 5 10.63 50.83 48.25
C ARG A 5 11.97 50.07 48.31
N SER A 6 12.12 48.80 47.89
CA SER A 6 11.27 47.73 47.32
C SER A 6 12.12 46.45 47.20
N SER A 7 11.48 45.27 47.36
CA SER A 7 11.73 43.95 46.71
C SER A 7 13.15 43.34 46.73
N GLY A 8 13.42 42.11 47.17
CA GLY A 8 12.61 40.89 47.22
C GLY A 8 13.37 39.78 46.49
N GLY A 9 13.70 38.68 47.17
CA GLY A 9 14.41 37.54 46.59
C GLY A 9 14.68 36.46 47.64
N ASP A 10 13.75 35.51 47.72
CA ASP A 10 13.63 34.42 48.70
C ASP A 10 14.65 33.28 48.49
N GLY A 11 14.97 32.57 49.57
CA GLY A 11 16.04 31.58 49.67
C GLY A 11 15.69 30.20 49.10
N GLY A 12 16.71 29.55 48.52
CA GLY A 12 16.69 28.13 48.15
C GLY A 12 17.98 27.42 48.59
N PRO A 13 17.95 26.10 48.89
CA PRO A 13 19.03 25.39 49.57
C PRO A 13 20.22 25.05 48.65
N PRO A 14 21.42 24.80 49.23
CA PRO A 14 22.67 24.68 48.49
C PRO A 14 22.77 23.37 47.70
N ARG A 15 23.40 23.44 46.52
CA ARG A 15 23.66 22.27 45.65
C ARG A 15 24.61 21.28 46.35
N LYS A 16 24.24 20.00 46.23
CA LYS A 16 24.91 18.80 46.77
C LYS A 16 26.34 18.66 46.24
N ARG A 17 27.31 18.39 47.13
CA ARG A 17 28.68 17.97 46.78
C ARG A 17 28.64 16.63 46.05
N GLN A 18 29.37 16.53 44.94
CA GLN A 18 29.68 15.25 44.29
C GLN A 18 30.63 14.45 45.18
N ALA A 19 30.26 13.19 45.45
CA ALA A 19 31.17 12.18 45.98
C ALA A 19 31.99 11.62 44.82
N GLN A 20 33.27 11.41 45.10
CA GLN A 20 34.29 10.90 44.21
C GLN A 20 34.36 9.39 44.45
N ASP A 21 34.00 8.59 43.44
CA ASP A 21 34.31 7.17 43.40
C ASP A 21 35.35 6.98 42.27
N ASP A 22 36.50 6.48 42.68
CA ASP A 22 37.70 6.21 41.91
C ASP A 22 37.62 4.77 41.40
N ASP A 23 36.97 4.59 40.25
CA ASP A 23 36.86 3.33 39.55
C ASP A 23 37.67 3.46 38.26
N GLY A 24 38.94 3.05 38.32
CA GLY A 24 39.89 3.14 37.21
C GLY A 24 39.45 2.40 35.95
N PHE A 25 38.78 3.10 35.06
CA PHE A 25 38.60 2.73 33.66
C PHE A 25 39.27 3.83 32.83
N MET A 26 40.46 3.57 32.28
CA MET A 26 40.98 4.44 31.23
C MET A 26 40.02 4.32 30.05
N GLU A 27 39.21 5.36 29.80
CA GLU A 27 38.61 5.53 28.48
C GLU A 27 39.77 5.69 27.50
N PRO A 28 39.95 4.79 26.51
CA PRO A 28 40.92 5.05 25.47
C PRO A 28 40.46 6.29 24.73
N ASP A 29 41.34 7.29 24.64
CA ASP A 29 41.12 8.48 23.83
C ASP A 29 40.82 8.01 22.39
N ILE A 30 39.59 8.26 21.95
CA ILE A 30 39.01 7.80 20.68
C ILE A 30 39.77 8.42 19.48
N ASP A 31 40.55 9.47 19.74
CA ASP A 31 41.31 10.22 18.75
C ASP A 31 42.56 9.44 18.25
N ASP A 32 43.13 8.51 19.03
CA ASP A 32 44.30 7.71 18.60
C ASP A 32 43.94 6.58 17.61
N PHE A 33 42.65 6.28 17.43
CA PHE A 33 42.18 5.26 16.48
C PHE A 33 41.86 5.81 15.08
N LEU A 34 41.96 7.13 14.88
CA LEU A 34 41.50 7.78 13.65
C LEU A 34 42.63 8.23 12.71
N GLU A 35 43.91 8.07 13.07
CA GLU A 35 45.00 8.65 12.28
C GLU A 35 45.69 7.71 11.27
N ASP A 36 45.44 6.40 11.26
CA ASP A 36 46.17 5.47 10.36
C ASP A 36 45.32 4.38 9.68
N GLU A 37 43.99 4.51 9.61
CA GLU A 37 43.23 3.73 8.62
C GLU A 37 43.12 4.52 7.32
N ASP A 38 43.98 4.16 6.36
CA ASP A 38 43.78 4.43 4.93
C ASP A 38 42.37 3.94 4.56
N PHE A 39 41.36 4.79 4.71
CA PHE A 39 40.01 4.59 4.20
C PHE A 39 40.13 4.59 2.68
N GLN A 40 40.49 3.44 2.12
CA GLN A 40 40.36 3.17 0.70
C GLN A 40 38.90 3.44 0.36
N GLN A 41 38.67 4.49 -0.45
CA GLN A 41 37.36 4.76 -1.00
C GLN A 41 36.81 3.43 -1.56
N PRO A 42 35.56 3.07 -1.24
CA PRO A 42 34.96 1.91 -1.88
C PRO A 42 35.11 2.12 -3.39
N PRO A 43 35.57 1.09 -4.13
CA PRO A 43 35.74 1.21 -5.57
C PRO A 43 34.42 1.73 -6.17
N ASP A 44 34.53 2.72 -7.04
CA ASP A 44 33.42 3.33 -7.76
C ASP A 44 32.48 2.22 -8.29
N GLU A 45 31.21 2.19 -7.83
CA GLU A 45 30.22 1.17 -8.19
C GLU A 45 29.87 1.17 -9.70
N SER A 46 30.51 2.03 -10.50
CA SER A 46 30.32 2.11 -11.95
C SER A 46 31.27 1.23 -12.78
N VAL A 47 32.01 0.29 -12.16
CA VAL A 47 32.67 -0.77 -12.95
C VAL A 47 31.59 -1.67 -13.53
N GLU A 48 31.16 -1.39 -14.76
CA GLU A 48 30.51 -2.39 -15.61
C GLU A 48 31.45 -3.59 -15.64
N VAL A 49 31.10 -4.61 -14.86
CA VAL A 49 31.75 -5.91 -14.96
C VAL A 49 31.45 -6.39 -16.38
N GLU A 50 32.41 -6.26 -17.30
CA GLU A 50 32.36 -6.98 -18.57
C GLU A 50 32.39 -8.47 -18.21
N LEU A 51 31.20 -9.05 -18.08
CA LEU A 51 30.99 -10.48 -18.16
C LEU A 51 31.66 -10.92 -19.46
N GLY A 52 32.79 -11.62 -19.34
CA GLY A 52 33.47 -12.21 -20.49
C GLY A 52 32.50 -13.06 -21.32
N GLU A 53 32.91 -13.47 -22.52
CA GLU A 53 32.05 -14.22 -23.47
C GLU A 53 31.39 -15.49 -22.88
N ALA A 54 31.90 -15.99 -21.76
CA ALA A 54 31.31 -17.07 -20.97
C ALA A 54 29.98 -16.63 -20.32
N GLY A 55 28.87 -17.07 -20.90
CA GLY A 55 27.52 -16.93 -20.35
C GLY A 55 26.57 -16.05 -21.17
N ARG A 56 27.10 -15.23 -22.10
CA ARG A 56 26.27 -14.43 -23.04
C ARG A 56 25.49 -15.29 -24.04
N ASN A 57 25.93 -16.53 -24.28
CA ASN A 57 25.37 -17.43 -25.28
C ASN A 57 24.57 -18.60 -24.69
N TRP A 58 24.31 -18.59 -23.37
CA TRP A 58 23.52 -19.65 -22.73
C TRP A 58 22.04 -19.31 -22.80
N GLU A 59 21.45 -19.67 -23.94
CA GLU A 59 20.03 -19.51 -24.15
C GLU A 59 19.23 -20.57 -23.39
N ARG A 60 17.98 -20.23 -23.08
CA ARG A 60 17.02 -21.22 -22.57
C ARG A 60 16.64 -22.19 -23.69
N PRO A 61 16.15 -23.39 -23.35
CA PRO A 61 15.57 -24.30 -24.33
C PRO A 61 14.50 -23.59 -25.18
N PRO A 62 14.39 -23.91 -26.48
CA PRO A 62 13.36 -23.35 -27.33
C PRO A 62 11.97 -23.83 -26.88
N VAL A 63 10.97 -22.98 -27.10
CA VAL A 63 9.57 -23.32 -26.83
C VAL A 63 9.06 -24.18 -27.99
N GLU A 64 8.69 -25.42 -27.69
CA GLU A 64 8.04 -26.30 -28.66
C GLU A 64 6.69 -25.71 -29.13
N PRO A 65 6.34 -25.82 -30.43
CA PRO A 65 5.05 -25.36 -30.92
C PRO A 65 3.88 -26.03 -30.18
N PHE A 66 2.90 -25.24 -29.76
CA PHE A 66 1.71 -25.74 -29.08
C PHE A 66 0.45 -25.03 -29.57
N ASP A 67 -0.70 -25.72 -29.49
CA ASP A 67 -2.01 -25.11 -29.72
C ASP A 67 -2.57 -24.55 -28.39
N PRO A 68 -2.77 -23.22 -28.27
CA PRO A 68 -3.32 -22.60 -27.06
C PRO A 68 -4.71 -23.11 -26.66
N LYS A 69 -5.48 -23.72 -27.57
CA LYS A 69 -6.83 -24.22 -27.28
C LYS A 69 -6.83 -25.59 -26.61
N THR A 70 -5.77 -26.37 -26.79
CA THR A 70 -5.69 -27.75 -26.29
C THR A 70 -4.63 -27.93 -25.22
N THR A 71 -3.58 -27.10 -25.24
CA THR A 71 -2.42 -27.26 -24.38
C THR A 71 -2.50 -26.33 -23.18
N SER A 72 -2.49 -26.90 -21.97
CA SER A 72 -2.36 -26.15 -20.73
C SER A 72 -0.91 -25.71 -20.48
N ILE A 73 -0.72 -24.47 -20.07
CA ILE A 73 0.59 -23.96 -19.60
C ILE A 73 0.64 -24.11 -18.08
N VAL A 74 1.57 -24.94 -17.59
CA VAL A 74 1.85 -25.13 -16.17
C VAL A 74 3.24 -24.59 -15.86
N PHE A 75 3.33 -23.66 -14.91
CA PHE A 75 4.59 -23.02 -14.54
C PHE A 75 4.60 -22.64 -13.06
N GLN A 76 5.79 -22.52 -12.49
CA GLN A 76 6.00 -22.03 -11.13
C GLN A 76 6.19 -20.51 -11.17
N GLN A 77 5.31 -19.79 -10.49
CA GLN A 77 5.42 -18.34 -10.31
C GLN A 77 6.59 -17.99 -9.38
N LEU A 78 7.33 -16.94 -9.75
CA LEU A 78 8.47 -16.41 -9.02
C LEU A 78 8.21 -14.97 -8.54
N GLU A 79 7.67 -14.14 -9.43
CA GLU A 79 7.40 -12.73 -9.15
C GLU A 79 6.04 -12.33 -9.70
N VAL A 80 5.40 -11.37 -9.03
CA VAL A 80 4.14 -10.78 -9.45
C VAL A 80 4.25 -9.27 -9.34
N ASP A 81 3.86 -8.58 -10.41
CA ASP A 81 3.64 -7.14 -10.39
C ASP A 81 2.31 -6.80 -11.09
N TYR A 82 1.98 -5.52 -11.16
CA TYR A 82 0.91 -5.04 -12.02
C TYR A 82 1.35 -3.80 -12.79
N TYR A 83 0.71 -3.56 -13.91
CA TYR A 83 0.83 -2.30 -14.65
C TYR A 83 -0.54 -1.83 -15.10
N VAL A 84 -0.63 -0.54 -15.39
CA VAL A 84 -1.87 0.09 -15.85
C VAL A 84 -1.81 0.22 -17.36
N CYS A 85 -2.86 -0.24 -18.04
CA CYS A 85 -2.99 -0.10 -19.48
C CYS A 85 -4.44 0.13 -19.91
N ASN A 86 -4.65 0.33 -21.21
CA ASN A 86 -5.99 0.44 -21.76
C ASN A 86 -6.68 -0.94 -21.74
N PRO A 87 -7.98 -1.01 -21.40
CA PRO A 87 -8.70 -2.28 -21.38
C PRO A 87 -8.73 -2.96 -22.74
N LYS A 88 -8.65 -4.28 -22.71
CA LYS A 88 -8.66 -5.14 -23.88
C LYS A 88 -10.02 -5.80 -24.05
N GLU A 89 -10.58 -5.67 -25.25
CA GLU A 89 -11.89 -6.24 -25.57
C GLU A 89 -11.91 -7.75 -25.37
N GLY A 90 -12.93 -8.25 -24.67
CA GLY A 90 -13.11 -9.66 -24.37
C GLY A 90 -12.31 -10.20 -23.19
N MET A 91 -11.41 -9.40 -22.58
CA MET A 91 -10.64 -9.80 -21.40
C MET A 91 -11.00 -9.00 -20.15
N ASP A 92 -11.28 -7.70 -20.30
CA ASP A 92 -11.60 -6.83 -19.18
C ASP A 92 -13.11 -6.66 -18.98
N LEU A 93 -13.53 -6.61 -17.71
CA LEU A 93 -14.94 -6.69 -17.30
C LEU A 93 -15.73 -5.41 -17.58
N ASN A 94 -15.12 -4.24 -17.39
CA ASN A 94 -15.84 -2.97 -17.38
C ASN A 94 -15.43 -2.08 -18.57
N ARG A 95 -16.41 -1.75 -19.42
CA ARG A 95 -16.22 -0.93 -20.63
C ARG A 95 -16.16 0.58 -20.36
N ASP A 96 -16.59 1.03 -19.19
CA ASP A 96 -16.57 2.44 -18.79
C ASP A 96 -15.19 2.88 -18.29
N LEU A 97 -14.36 1.91 -17.90
CA LEU A 97 -12.96 2.16 -17.55
C LEU A 97 -12.15 2.44 -18.82
N LYS A 98 -11.31 3.46 -18.75
CA LYS A 98 -10.33 3.81 -19.78
C LYS A 98 -8.95 3.23 -19.47
N GLN A 99 -8.72 2.91 -18.20
CA GLN A 99 -7.52 2.25 -17.72
C GLN A 99 -7.87 1.13 -16.76
N VAL A 100 -7.13 0.03 -16.82
CA VAL A 100 -7.27 -1.16 -15.97
C VAL A 100 -5.90 -1.62 -15.48
N ALA A 101 -5.89 -2.27 -14.32
CA ALA A 101 -4.68 -2.92 -13.80
C ALA A 101 -4.61 -4.35 -14.31
N VAL A 102 -3.49 -4.71 -14.94
CA VAL A 102 -3.20 -6.07 -15.40
C VAL A 102 -2.08 -6.62 -14.55
N VAL A 103 -2.31 -7.77 -13.94
CA VAL A 103 -1.32 -8.46 -13.12
C VAL A 103 -0.40 -9.26 -14.03
N ARG A 104 0.92 -9.08 -13.90
CA ARG A 104 1.92 -9.89 -14.62
C ARG A 104 2.52 -10.89 -13.64
N MET A 105 2.48 -12.16 -14.00
CA MET A 105 3.11 -13.24 -13.24
C MET A 105 4.28 -13.78 -14.05
N TYR A 106 5.47 -13.68 -13.48
CA TYR A 106 6.69 -14.22 -14.08
C TYR A 106 7.03 -15.56 -13.44
N GLY A 107 7.52 -16.49 -14.25
CA GLY A 107 7.93 -17.78 -13.73
C GLY A 107 8.59 -18.66 -14.77
N VAL A 108 8.74 -19.94 -14.41
CA VAL A 108 9.37 -20.94 -15.26
C VAL A 108 8.53 -22.21 -15.32
N ASN A 109 8.44 -22.82 -16.50
CA ASN A 109 7.80 -24.12 -16.64
C ASN A 109 8.78 -25.27 -16.38
N SER A 110 8.27 -26.51 -16.31
CA SER A 110 9.08 -27.71 -16.05
C SER A 110 10.15 -27.98 -17.12
N ALA A 111 9.99 -27.41 -18.32
CA ALA A 111 10.95 -27.51 -19.42
C ALA A 111 12.01 -26.39 -19.40
N GLY A 112 12.02 -25.51 -18.38
CA GLY A 112 13.01 -24.44 -18.22
C GLY A 112 12.72 -23.16 -19.02
N ASN A 113 11.55 -23.07 -19.64
CA ASN A 113 11.13 -21.88 -20.39
C ASN A 113 10.63 -20.80 -19.43
N SER A 114 10.98 -19.54 -19.72
CA SER A 114 10.42 -18.38 -19.04
C SER A 114 8.97 -18.15 -19.48
N VAL A 115 8.09 -17.90 -18.53
CA VAL A 115 6.67 -17.62 -18.74
C VAL A 115 6.34 -16.24 -18.16
N CYS A 116 5.63 -15.42 -18.93
CA CYS A 116 5.01 -14.19 -18.45
C CYS A 116 3.50 -14.28 -18.73
N ALA A 117 2.70 -14.42 -17.68
CA ALA A 117 1.26 -14.51 -17.77
C ALA A 117 0.63 -13.15 -17.43
N PHE A 118 -0.25 -12.67 -18.31
CA PHE A 118 -1.02 -11.44 -18.13
C PHE A 118 -2.43 -11.80 -17.66
N VAL A 119 -2.77 -11.41 -16.44
CA VAL A 119 -4.06 -11.70 -15.81
C VAL A 119 -4.93 -10.44 -15.84
N HIS A 120 -6.04 -10.54 -16.55
CA HIS A 120 -7.02 -9.48 -16.79
C HIS A 120 -8.30 -9.68 -15.97
N GLY A 121 -9.15 -8.65 -15.91
CA GLY A 121 -10.49 -8.76 -15.32
C GLY A 121 -10.53 -8.75 -13.80
N PHE A 122 -9.44 -8.40 -13.12
CA PHE A 122 -9.45 -8.17 -11.67
C PHE A 122 -9.61 -6.68 -11.35
N GLN A 123 -10.51 -6.36 -10.42
CA GLN A 123 -10.73 -4.99 -9.94
C GLN A 123 -10.52 -4.95 -8.43
N PRO A 124 -9.71 -4.02 -7.91
CA PRO A 124 -9.49 -3.89 -6.48
C PRO A 124 -10.78 -3.55 -5.75
N TYR A 125 -10.91 -4.05 -4.53
CA TYR A 125 -12.06 -3.77 -3.67
C TYR A 125 -11.62 -3.74 -2.21
N PHE A 126 -12.46 -3.13 -1.40
CA PHE A 126 -12.37 -3.19 0.06
C PHE A 126 -13.79 -3.16 0.64
N TYR A 127 -13.93 -3.40 1.95
CA TYR A 127 -15.23 -3.43 2.61
C TYR A 127 -15.37 -2.38 3.69
N ILE A 128 -16.61 -1.96 3.91
CA ILE A 128 -17.07 -1.26 5.12
C ILE A 128 -18.31 -1.96 5.65
N GLU A 129 -18.53 -1.93 6.97
CA GLU A 129 -19.81 -2.40 7.54
C GLU A 129 -20.92 -1.48 7.02
N LYS A 130 -22.01 -2.06 6.50
CA LYS A 130 -23.15 -1.31 5.99
C LYS A 130 -23.85 -0.63 7.17
N PRO A 131 -23.97 0.71 7.20
CA PRO A 131 -24.76 1.36 8.23
C PRO A 131 -26.22 0.91 8.14
N ARG A 132 -26.85 0.59 9.27
CA ARG A 132 -28.21 0.02 9.31
C ARG A 132 -29.27 0.89 8.63
N THR A 133 -29.01 2.19 8.51
CA THR A 133 -29.91 3.18 7.90
C THR A 133 -29.80 3.24 6.38
N PHE A 134 -28.83 2.56 5.75
CA PHE A 134 -28.60 2.66 4.31
C PHE A 134 -29.67 1.91 3.51
N SER A 135 -30.39 2.66 2.69
CA SER A 135 -31.22 2.16 1.60
C SER A 135 -30.39 1.89 0.33
N SER A 136 -31.02 1.34 -0.71
CA SER A 136 -30.38 1.21 -2.04
C SER A 136 -30.04 2.58 -2.64
N GLU A 137 -30.89 3.57 -2.45
CA GLU A 137 -30.67 4.94 -2.95
C GLU A 137 -29.45 5.60 -2.28
N ASP A 138 -29.21 5.32 -1.00
CA ASP A 138 -28.03 5.81 -0.29
C ASP A 138 -26.74 5.17 -0.81
N ILE A 139 -26.79 3.91 -1.25
CA ILE A 139 -25.64 3.21 -1.86
C ILE A 139 -25.28 3.85 -3.20
N ASP A 140 -26.28 4.14 -4.03
CA ASP A 140 -26.08 4.84 -5.30
C ASP A 140 -25.56 6.27 -5.06
N SER A 141 -26.12 6.97 -4.06
CA SER A 141 -25.66 8.28 -3.63
C SER A 141 -24.23 8.25 -3.12
N LEU A 142 -23.83 7.21 -2.37
CA LEU A 142 -22.47 7.00 -1.90
C LEU A 142 -21.51 6.81 -3.07
N LYS A 143 -21.86 5.95 -4.04
CA LYS A 143 -21.07 5.73 -5.25
C LYS A 143 -20.87 7.02 -6.04
N ALA A 144 -21.94 7.81 -6.22
CA ALA A 144 -21.87 9.09 -6.91
C ALA A 144 -20.97 10.09 -6.16
N THR A 145 -21.12 10.18 -4.84
CA THR A 145 -20.33 11.08 -3.99
C THR A 145 -18.84 10.71 -3.99
N LEU A 146 -18.50 9.42 -3.89
CA LEU A 146 -17.10 8.97 -3.96
C LEU A 146 -16.48 9.27 -5.33
N ASN A 147 -17.22 9.05 -6.42
CA ASN A 147 -16.74 9.37 -7.77
C ASN A 147 -16.52 10.87 -7.97
N ASP A 148 -17.40 11.73 -7.42
CA ASP A 148 -17.22 13.17 -7.48
C ASP A 148 -15.99 13.64 -6.68
N ARG A 149 -15.86 13.16 -5.44
CA ARG A 149 -14.73 13.51 -4.55
C ARG A 149 -13.37 13.00 -5.05
N LEU A 150 -13.36 11.91 -5.82
CA LEU A 150 -12.14 11.30 -6.36
C LEU A 150 -11.88 11.64 -7.84
N LYS A 151 -12.69 12.52 -8.44
CA LYS A 151 -12.62 12.84 -9.87
C LYS A 151 -11.24 13.30 -10.33
N ASP A 152 -10.56 14.11 -9.53
CA ASP A 152 -9.21 14.60 -9.85
C ASP A 152 -8.18 13.47 -9.84
N LYS A 153 -8.30 12.52 -8.90
CA LYS A 153 -7.42 11.35 -8.80
C LYS A 153 -7.71 10.31 -9.86
N ALA A 154 -8.95 10.20 -10.34
CA ALA A 154 -9.37 9.26 -11.38
C ALA A 154 -9.31 9.88 -12.80
N LYS A 155 -8.76 11.09 -12.94
CA LYS A 155 -8.81 11.87 -14.18
C LYS A 155 -8.20 11.09 -15.36
N GLY A 156 -9.00 10.89 -16.40
CA GLY A 156 -8.60 10.19 -17.62
C GLY A 156 -8.67 8.66 -17.52
N MET A 157 -8.99 8.09 -16.35
CA MET A 157 -8.96 6.65 -16.10
C MET A 157 -10.35 6.01 -16.09
N GLY A 158 -11.40 6.81 -15.88
CA GLY A 158 -12.79 6.36 -15.78
C GLY A 158 -13.38 6.70 -14.40
N PRO A 159 -14.50 6.07 -14.00
CA PRO A 159 -15.02 6.20 -12.64
C PRO A 159 -14.01 5.66 -11.61
N ALA A 160 -13.89 6.35 -10.48
CA ALA A 160 -13.06 5.92 -9.37
C ALA A 160 -13.62 4.69 -8.66
N VAL A 161 -14.93 4.67 -8.45
CA VAL A 161 -15.70 3.56 -7.87
C VAL A 161 -16.60 2.99 -8.94
N VAL A 162 -16.34 1.73 -9.28
CA VAL A 162 -17.01 0.99 -10.36
C VAL A 162 -18.34 0.44 -9.90
N ALA A 163 -18.38 -0.16 -8.70
CA ALA A 163 -19.55 -0.78 -8.14
C ALA A 163 -19.52 -0.74 -6.60
N ILE A 164 -20.69 -0.79 -5.99
CA ILE A 164 -20.84 -1.05 -4.56
C ILE A 164 -21.83 -2.21 -4.42
N GLU A 165 -21.38 -3.33 -3.86
CA GLU A 165 -22.18 -4.54 -3.70
C GLU A 165 -22.46 -4.78 -2.21
N VAL A 166 -23.66 -5.25 -1.87
CA VAL A 166 -24.00 -5.63 -0.50
C VAL A 166 -23.70 -7.11 -0.32
N GLU A 167 -22.82 -7.45 0.61
CA GLU A 167 -22.45 -8.84 0.91
C GLU A 167 -22.63 -9.14 2.40
N ASN A 168 -23.15 -10.32 2.74
CA ASN A 168 -23.29 -10.76 4.12
C ASN A 168 -22.00 -11.50 4.56
N LYS A 169 -21.25 -10.93 5.51
CA LYS A 169 -19.94 -11.43 5.97
C LYS A 169 -19.79 -11.34 7.48
N ALA A 170 -18.78 -12.00 8.04
CA ALA A 170 -18.38 -11.85 9.43
C ALA A 170 -16.99 -11.23 9.52
N SER A 171 -16.75 -10.41 10.55
CA SER A 171 -15.40 -9.92 10.81
C SER A 171 -14.54 -11.04 11.39
N ILE A 172 -13.28 -11.12 10.95
CA ILE A 172 -12.28 -12.04 11.50
C ILE A 172 -11.85 -11.59 12.92
N TRP A 173 -12.02 -10.30 13.23
CA TRP A 173 -11.60 -9.76 14.53
C TRP A 173 -12.54 -10.22 15.64
N ASN A 174 -11.98 -10.96 16.59
CA ASN A 174 -12.65 -11.65 17.68
C ASN A 174 -13.66 -12.72 17.24
N TYR A 175 -13.94 -13.66 18.14
CA TYR A 175 -15.02 -14.62 17.93
C TYR A 175 -16.37 -13.92 18.10
N GLN A 176 -17.14 -13.83 17.01
CA GLN A 176 -18.46 -13.17 16.98
C GLN A 176 -19.64 -14.16 17.09
N GLY A 177 -19.40 -15.41 17.53
CA GLY A 177 -20.48 -16.39 17.66
C GLY A 177 -21.10 -16.85 16.33
N GLY A 178 -20.39 -16.68 15.21
CA GLY A 178 -20.91 -16.96 13.87
C GLY A 178 -21.92 -15.93 13.35
N VAL A 179 -22.06 -14.78 14.03
CA VAL A 179 -22.93 -13.69 13.58
C VAL A 179 -22.32 -13.02 12.34
N THR A 180 -23.11 -12.93 11.29
CA THR A 180 -22.79 -12.16 10.09
C THR A 180 -23.50 -10.82 10.09
N LYS A 181 -22.95 -9.87 9.34
CA LYS A 181 -23.49 -8.54 9.11
C LYS A 181 -23.43 -8.21 7.63
N ASP A 182 -24.16 -7.20 7.24
CA ASP A 182 -24.09 -6.66 5.88
C ASP A 182 -22.87 -5.74 5.76
N PHE A 183 -22.09 -5.97 4.71
CA PHE A 183 -20.94 -5.16 4.31
C PHE A 183 -21.19 -4.57 2.94
N LEU A 184 -20.65 -3.39 2.70
CA LEU A 184 -20.56 -2.79 1.38
C LEU A 184 -19.18 -3.07 0.81
N LYS A 185 -19.14 -3.86 -0.27
CA LYS A 185 -17.94 -4.09 -1.09
C LYS A 185 -17.80 -2.96 -2.07
N ILE A 186 -16.80 -2.12 -1.89
CA ILE A 186 -16.54 -0.97 -2.74
C ILE A 186 -15.47 -1.38 -3.75
N VAL A 187 -15.87 -1.55 -5.01
CA VAL A 187 -14.99 -1.92 -6.11
C VAL A 187 -14.44 -0.65 -6.76
N THR A 188 -13.12 -0.48 -6.78
CA THR A 188 -12.46 0.67 -7.40
C THR A 188 -11.95 0.35 -8.81
N GLY A 189 -11.79 1.38 -9.63
CA GLY A 189 -11.28 1.22 -10.99
C GLY A 189 -9.81 0.79 -11.04
N LEU A 190 -8.99 1.31 -10.12
CA LEU A 190 -7.54 1.06 -10.05
C LEU A 190 -7.06 0.91 -8.60
N PRO A 191 -5.91 0.24 -8.37
CA PRO A 191 -5.38 -0.01 -7.03
C PRO A 191 -5.05 1.27 -6.25
N ASN A 192 -4.50 2.28 -6.95
CA ASN A 192 -4.12 3.57 -6.35
C ASN A 192 -5.31 4.39 -5.85
N LEU A 193 -6.55 4.03 -6.20
CA LEU A 193 -7.77 4.72 -5.77
C LEU A 193 -8.35 4.17 -4.46
N VAL A 194 -7.89 3.00 -4.00
CA VAL A 194 -8.35 2.36 -2.76
C VAL A 194 -8.03 3.24 -1.54
N ALA A 195 -6.76 3.62 -1.36
CA ALA A 195 -6.33 4.41 -0.21
C ALA A 195 -7.04 5.79 -0.12
N PRO A 196 -7.17 6.57 -1.21
CA PRO A 196 -7.99 7.78 -1.22
C PRO A 196 -9.45 7.56 -0.85
N ALA A 197 -10.10 6.52 -1.40
CA ALA A 197 -11.50 6.22 -1.12
C ALA A 197 -11.71 5.84 0.35
N LYS A 198 -10.83 4.99 0.88
CA LYS A 198 -10.78 4.63 2.30
C LYS A 198 -10.65 5.85 3.20
N SER A 199 -9.68 6.73 2.91
CA SER A 199 -9.43 7.93 3.71
C SER A 199 -10.66 8.86 3.77
N LEU A 200 -11.40 8.99 2.66
CA LEU A 200 -12.65 9.76 2.63
C LEU A 200 -13.74 9.13 3.51
N LEU A 201 -13.87 7.81 3.51
CA LEU A 201 -14.86 7.09 4.32
C LEU A 201 -14.52 7.12 5.81
N GLU A 202 -13.24 6.95 6.14
CA GLU A 202 -12.75 7.02 7.53
C GLU A 202 -12.88 8.43 8.10
N GLY A 203 -12.73 9.47 7.28
CA GLY A 203 -12.99 10.86 7.66
C GLY A 203 -14.47 11.19 7.89
N GLY A 204 -15.37 10.30 7.48
CA GLY A 204 -16.82 10.51 7.50
C GLY A 204 -17.31 11.28 6.27
N LEU A 205 -18.50 10.92 5.80
CA LEU A 205 -19.07 11.47 4.58
C LEU A 205 -20.56 11.75 4.76
N LEU A 206 -20.99 12.99 4.50
CA LEU A 206 -22.41 13.33 4.43
C LEU A 206 -22.89 13.14 2.99
N LEU A 207 -23.91 12.29 2.82
CA LEU A 207 -24.52 12.06 1.52
C LEU A 207 -25.59 13.11 1.22
N PRO A 208 -25.83 13.43 -0.07
CA PRO A 208 -26.94 14.28 -0.49
C PRO A 208 -28.33 13.86 0.00
N THR A 209 -28.53 12.57 0.27
CA THR A 209 -29.76 12.02 0.87
C THR A 209 -29.96 12.43 2.33
N GLY A 210 -28.96 13.05 2.96
CA GLY A 210 -28.94 13.43 4.37
C GLY A 210 -28.42 12.32 5.30
N VAL A 211 -28.18 11.12 4.77
CA VAL A 211 -27.57 10.01 5.51
C VAL A 211 -26.07 10.21 5.62
N GLN A 212 -25.49 9.88 6.76
CA GLN A 212 -24.06 10.04 7.02
C GLN A 212 -23.36 8.68 7.14
N VAL A 213 -22.21 8.55 6.48
CA VAL A 213 -21.19 7.57 6.84
C VAL A 213 -20.45 8.11 8.06
N PRO A 214 -20.53 7.46 9.23
CA PRO A 214 -19.89 7.95 10.45
C PRO A 214 -18.38 8.10 10.27
N GLY A 215 -17.80 9.15 10.86
CA GLY A 215 -16.34 9.25 10.99
C GLY A 215 -15.80 8.10 11.85
N GLY A 216 -14.60 7.61 11.51
CA GLY A 216 -14.01 6.43 12.14
C GLY A 216 -14.60 5.09 11.66
N THR A 217 -15.30 5.09 10.51
CA THR A 217 -15.75 3.85 9.87
C THR A 217 -14.56 2.94 9.60
N THR A 218 -14.55 1.75 10.18
CA THR A 218 -13.48 0.78 9.94
C THR A 218 -13.56 0.24 8.52
N THR A 219 -12.44 0.30 7.80
CA THR A 219 -12.27 -0.37 6.52
C THR A 219 -11.66 -1.76 6.72
N TYR A 220 -12.09 -2.72 5.90
CA TYR A 220 -11.67 -4.12 5.96
C TYR A 220 -11.14 -4.56 4.59
N GLU A 221 -10.14 -5.44 4.60
CA GLU A 221 -9.49 -5.96 3.37
C GLU A 221 -9.06 -4.82 2.42
N SER A 222 -8.53 -3.74 3.01
CA SER A 222 -8.09 -2.51 2.32
C SER A 222 -6.58 -2.43 2.16
#